data_AF-A0A7R9TNL1-F1
#
_entry.id   AF-A0A7R9TNL1-F1
#
_cell.length_a   1.000
_cell.length_b   1.000
_cell.length_c   1.000
_cell.angle_alpha   90.00
_cell.angle_beta   90.00
_cell.angle_gamma   90.00
#
_symmetry.space_group_name_H-M   'P 1'
#
loop_
_entity.id
_entity.type
_entity.pdbx_description
1 polymer ?
#
loop_
_entity_poly.entity_id
_entity_poly.type
_entity_poly.pdbx_seq_one_letter_code
_entity_poly.pdbx_strand_id
1 'polypeptide(L)'
;GTERNTADALAAAGRGTLSRLRAWRDGRVYAVDGNRYFARPGPSLAAGVALAARCVWDGDDAAVEAIQAATRAFLPREGEAWVRLGADVPPPRSACDAGPVGDIEDWHALHERACAAGELTYVDPETGYSVMTRLKHEARGRCCGSGCRHCPYDHANVKDKAGRIQQPAFLTPVRDSEGDGAGGRCEGGGTTLLMWSGGKDSFLALRALVRSGRPLHQLALLTTFDAASRRIAHQEVPIADVERQAAHLGLPLLGVPLHRGGNYTSTLASALSLARRRLPGGVRDIACGDLHLVHIKQWREEAFGRLGVPLIFPVWSDEAGANYDELASDLEASGVPCTYSAVADKKMADAGVAVGDLYCARVRQTLVRAGLDAFGENGEAHTLARGRGV
;
A
#
# COMPACT_ATOMS: atom_id res chain seq x y z
N GLY A 1 30.29 -8.50 0.42
CA GLY A 1 29.22 -7.50 0.48
C GLY A 1 29.65 -6.21 -0.19
N THR A 2 30.81 -5.67 0.20
CA THR A 2 31.34 -4.40 -0.31
C THR A 2 31.58 -4.38 -1.82
N GLU A 3 32.19 -5.41 -2.42
CA GLU A 3 32.40 -5.49 -3.89
C GLU A 3 31.08 -5.37 -4.69
N ARG A 4 30.03 -6.04 -4.21
CA ARG A 4 28.70 -5.96 -4.80
C ARG A 4 28.12 -4.55 -4.67
N ASN A 5 28.18 -3.96 -3.48
CA ASN A 5 27.65 -2.61 -3.25
C ASN A 5 28.43 -1.54 -4.05
N THR A 6 29.73 -1.76 -4.27
CA THR A 6 30.56 -0.95 -5.17
C THR A 6 30.06 -1.07 -6.62
N ALA A 7 29.84 -2.30 -7.11
CA ALA A 7 29.32 -2.52 -8.46
C ALA A 7 27.93 -1.90 -8.67
N ASP A 8 27.03 -2.05 -7.68
CA ASP A 8 25.68 -1.49 -7.71
C ASP A 8 25.70 0.05 -7.74
N ALA A 9 26.55 0.68 -6.93
CA ALA A 9 26.73 2.13 -6.89
C ALA A 9 27.30 2.68 -8.21
N LEU A 10 28.29 2.00 -8.81
CA LEU A 10 28.84 2.38 -10.12
C LEU A 10 27.81 2.22 -11.25
N ALA A 11 27.01 1.15 -11.23
CA ALA A 11 25.95 0.94 -12.20
C ALA A 11 24.84 2.01 -12.11
N ALA A 12 24.44 2.39 -10.88
CA ALA A 12 23.45 3.44 -10.65
C ALA A 12 23.97 4.84 -11.01
N ALA A 13 25.28 5.08 -10.92
CA ALA A 13 25.92 6.29 -11.43
C ALA A 13 25.94 6.32 -12.97
N GLY A 14 26.25 5.20 -13.62
CA GLY A 14 26.21 5.07 -15.09
C GLY A 14 24.84 5.34 -15.71
N ARG A 15 23.75 5.09 -14.95
CA ARG A 15 22.36 5.40 -15.34
C ARG A 15 21.92 6.85 -15.06
N GLY A 16 22.80 7.69 -14.53
CA GLY A 16 22.50 9.10 -14.27
C GLY A 16 21.71 9.40 -12.98
N THR A 17 21.36 8.38 -12.20
CA THR A 17 20.56 8.52 -10.97
C THR A 17 21.41 9.08 -9.81
N LEU A 18 22.60 8.52 -9.60
CA LEU A 18 23.49 8.97 -8.50
C LEU A 18 24.37 10.16 -8.89
N SER A 19 24.70 10.32 -10.18
CA SER A 19 25.58 11.40 -10.65
C SER A 19 25.01 12.81 -10.50
N ARG A 20 23.70 12.93 -10.25
CA ARG A 20 23.02 14.20 -9.96
C ARG A 20 23.16 14.64 -8.49
N LEU A 21 23.58 13.75 -7.61
CA LEU A 21 23.74 14.07 -6.19
C LEU A 21 24.98 14.94 -5.98
N ARG A 22 24.85 15.96 -5.14
CA ARG A 22 25.99 16.80 -4.73
C ARG A 22 27.15 15.97 -4.17
N ALA A 23 26.85 14.96 -3.35
CA ALA A 23 27.85 14.07 -2.79
C ALA A 23 28.67 13.31 -3.86
N TRP A 24 28.06 12.97 -5.00
CA TRP A 24 28.75 12.34 -6.12
C TRP A 24 29.70 13.32 -6.82
N ARG A 25 29.22 14.54 -7.09
CA ARG A 25 30.02 15.62 -7.69
C ARG A 25 31.20 16.05 -6.83
N ASP A 26 31.03 15.99 -5.51
CA ASP A 26 32.05 16.35 -4.53
C ASP A 26 33.01 15.18 -4.22
N GLY A 27 32.85 14.01 -4.88
CA GLY A 27 33.70 12.84 -4.66
C GLY A 27 33.58 12.21 -3.26
N ARG A 28 32.43 12.40 -2.61
CA ARG A 28 32.10 11.97 -1.25
C ARG A 28 31.09 10.83 -1.27
N VAL A 29 31.36 9.80 -2.07
CA VAL A 29 30.50 8.62 -2.17
C VAL A 29 31.26 7.40 -1.67
N TYR A 30 30.59 6.64 -0.82
CA TYR A 30 31.15 5.50 -0.10
C TYR A 30 30.25 4.30 -0.28
N ALA A 31 30.81 3.17 -0.70
CA ALA A 31 30.13 1.89 -0.70
C ALA A 31 30.52 1.12 0.57
N VAL A 32 29.56 0.54 1.30
CA VAL A 32 29.78 -0.19 2.56
C VAL A 32 28.89 -1.42 2.63
N ASP A 33 29.32 -2.48 3.32
CA ASP A 33 28.47 -3.66 3.58
C ASP A 33 27.34 -3.35 4.58
N GLY A 34 26.20 -2.87 4.07
CA GLY A 34 25.03 -2.47 4.86
C GLY A 34 24.51 -3.56 5.81
N ASN A 35 24.51 -4.82 5.35
CA ASN A 35 24.01 -5.95 6.12
C ASN A 35 24.90 -6.28 7.31
N ARG A 36 26.21 -6.04 7.19
CA ARG A 36 27.17 -6.29 8.26
C ARG A 36 27.19 -5.15 9.28
N TYR A 37 27.13 -3.91 8.84
CA TYR A 37 27.44 -2.74 9.69
C TYR A 37 26.21 -1.93 10.14
N PHE A 38 25.04 -2.12 9.52
CA PHE A 38 23.84 -1.34 9.85
C PHE A 38 22.61 -2.20 10.17
N ALA A 39 22.56 -3.46 9.68
CA ALA A 39 21.42 -4.35 9.89
C ALA A 39 21.55 -5.31 11.08
N ARG A 40 22.70 -5.36 11.77
CA ARG A 40 22.96 -6.26 12.91
C ARG A 40 23.22 -5.46 14.21
N PRO A 41 22.57 -5.78 15.33
CA PRO A 41 22.86 -5.15 16.61
C PRO A 41 24.24 -5.57 17.16
N GLY A 42 24.78 -4.78 18.09
CA GLY A 42 26.03 -5.08 18.80
C GLY A 42 27.28 -4.42 18.17
N PRO A 43 28.48 -5.01 18.33
CA PRO A 43 29.76 -4.38 17.96
C PRO A 43 29.86 -3.94 16.49
N SER A 44 29.13 -4.59 15.58
CA SER A 44 29.12 -4.22 14.16
C SER A 44 28.37 -2.92 13.88
N LEU A 45 27.37 -2.56 14.68
CA LEU A 45 26.67 -1.27 14.57
C LEU A 45 27.57 -0.12 15.03
N ALA A 46 28.37 -0.33 16.09
CA ALA A 46 29.35 0.67 16.54
C ALA A 46 30.38 0.96 15.44
N ALA A 47 30.84 -0.07 14.71
CA ALA A 47 31.67 0.11 13.52
C ALA A 47 30.93 0.84 12.39
N GLY A 48 29.63 0.58 12.17
CA GLY A 48 28.81 1.32 11.21
C GLY A 48 28.67 2.81 11.52
N VAL A 49 28.48 3.16 12.81
CA VAL A 49 28.43 4.56 13.27
C VAL A 49 29.78 5.25 13.09
N ALA A 50 30.88 4.57 13.43
CA ALA A 50 32.22 5.11 13.23
C ALA A 50 32.54 5.34 11.74
N LEU A 51 32.09 4.43 10.85
CA LEU A 51 32.19 4.61 9.41
C LEU A 51 31.41 5.83 8.92
N ALA A 52 30.17 6.00 9.39
CA ALA A 52 29.35 7.17 9.04
C ALA A 52 30.00 8.48 9.51
N ALA A 53 30.49 8.52 10.76
CA ALA A 53 31.20 9.68 11.29
C ALA A 53 32.45 10.02 10.44
N ARG A 54 33.27 9.02 10.11
CA ARG A 54 34.44 9.19 9.25
C ARG A 54 34.07 9.71 7.86
N CYS A 55 32.96 9.28 7.27
CA CYS A 55 32.47 9.77 5.98
C CYS A 55 31.95 11.22 6.04
N VAL A 56 31.30 11.62 7.14
CA VAL A 56 30.80 12.99 7.34
C VAL A 56 31.94 13.99 7.44
N TRP A 57 33.01 13.62 8.15
CA TRP A 57 34.20 14.45 8.37
C TRP A 57 35.29 14.26 7.30
N ASP A 58 34.98 13.59 6.19
CA ASP A 58 35.92 13.46 5.08
C ASP A 58 36.33 14.85 4.54
N GLY A 59 37.62 15.13 4.60
CA GLY A 59 38.22 16.44 4.30
C GLY A 59 38.66 17.27 5.52
N ASP A 60 38.43 16.78 6.75
CA ASP A 60 38.99 17.34 7.99
C ASP A 60 39.96 16.32 8.60
N ASP A 61 41.26 16.47 8.30
CA ASP A 61 42.29 15.50 8.67
C ASP A 61 42.39 15.30 10.19
N ALA A 62 42.19 16.36 10.98
CA ALA A 62 42.23 16.29 12.44
C ALA A 62 41.03 15.51 13.00
N ALA A 63 39.83 15.75 12.46
CA ALA A 63 38.64 15.01 12.85
C ALA A 63 38.72 13.52 12.43
N VAL A 64 39.22 13.24 11.23
CA VAL A 64 39.41 11.87 10.73
C VAL A 64 40.42 11.12 11.58
N GLU A 65 41.56 11.74 11.93
CA GLU A 65 42.57 11.13 12.79
C GLU A 65 42.02 10.83 14.18
N ALA A 66 41.27 11.77 14.78
CA ALA A 66 40.63 11.57 16.08
C ALA A 66 39.62 10.41 16.06
N ILE A 67 38.78 10.32 15.03
CA ILE A 67 37.80 9.23 14.87
C ILE A 67 38.53 7.89 14.71
N GLN A 68 39.56 7.84 13.88
CA GLN A 68 40.35 6.62 13.65
C GLN A 68 41.10 6.18 14.91
N ALA A 69 41.67 7.10 15.67
CA ALA A 69 42.33 6.82 16.94
C ALA A 69 41.34 6.24 17.96
N ALA A 70 40.16 6.86 18.10
CA ALA A 70 39.13 6.43 19.04
C ALA A 70 38.47 5.08 18.68
N THR A 71 38.47 4.72 17.40
CA THR A 71 37.75 3.54 16.89
C THR A 71 38.66 2.45 16.32
N ARG A 72 39.97 2.59 16.49
CA ARG A 72 41.02 1.70 15.95
C ARG A 72 40.79 0.21 16.21
N ALA A 73 40.16 -0.12 17.35
CA ALA A 73 39.90 -1.50 17.74
C ALA A 73 38.83 -2.20 16.89
N PHE A 74 37.97 -1.46 16.18
CA PHE A 74 36.81 -2.03 15.49
C PHE A 74 36.43 -1.36 14.16
N LEU A 75 37.04 -0.22 13.80
CA LEU A 75 36.83 0.42 12.51
C LEU A 75 37.55 -0.39 11.42
N PRO A 76 36.85 -0.89 10.39
CA PRO A 76 37.48 -1.65 9.32
C PRO A 76 38.24 -0.73 8.35
N ARG A 77 39.29 -1.27 7.72
CA ARG A 77 40.11 -0.53 6.76
C ARG A 77 39.36 -0.31 5.44
N GLU A 78 39.73 0.74 4.73
CA GLU A 78 39.30 0.94 3.34
C GLU A 78 39.73 -0.26 2.49
N GLY A 79 38.85 -0.75 1.63
CA GLY A 79 39.06 -1.96 0.82
C GLY A 79 38.57 -3.26 1.46
N GLU A 80 38.45 -3.34 2.80
CA GLU A 80 37.97 -4.55 3.48
C GLU A 80 36.43 -4.57 3.61
N ALA A 81 35.86 -3.45 4.05
CA ALA A 81 34.45 -3.35 4.43
C ALA A 81 33.72 -2.19 3.76
N TRP A 82 34.47 -1.19 3.30
CA TRP A 82 33.97 -0.02 2.61
C TRP A 82 35.02 0.49 1.62
N VAL A 83 34.58 1.21 0.59
CA VAL A 83 35.44 1.78 -0.46
C VAL A 83 34.95 3.19 -0.80
N ARG A 84 35.86 4.15 -0.96
CA ARG A 84 35.55 5.46 -1.56
C ARG A 84 35.45 5.33 -3.07
N LEU A 85 34.36 5.84 -3.65
CA LEU A 85 34.19 5.92 -5.10
C LEU A 85 34.72 7.28 -5.58
N GLY A 86 35.81 7.26 -6.35
CA GLY A 86 36.50 8.46 -6.83
C GLY A 86 35.82 9.16 -8.01
N ALA A 87 36.20 10.43 -8.23
CA ALA A 87 35.65 11.33 -9.25
C ALA A 87 36.09 11.03 -10.71
N ASP A 88 36.97 10.07 -10.94
CA ASP A 88 37.47 9.68 -12.27
C ASP A 88 36.69 8.50 -12.87
N VAL A 89 35.37 8.61 -12.92
CA VAL A 89 34.57 7.72 -13.78
C VAL A 89 34.48 8.39 -15.16
N PRO A 90 35.05 7.81 -16.24
CA PRO A 90 34.99 8.42 -17.56
C PRO A 90 33.51 8.59 -17.97
N PRO A 91 33.14 9.69 -18.67
CA PRO A 91 31.78 9.87 -19.13
C PRO A 91 31.39 8.70 -20.05
N PRO A 92 30.14 8.20 -19.96
CA PRO A 92 29.70 7.12 -20.81
C PRO A 92 29.85 7.52 -22.29
N ARG A 93 30.33 6.57 -23.09
CA ARG A 93 30.32 6.68 -24.55
C ARG A 93 28.89 6.93 -25.02
N SER A 94 28.78 7.82 -26.01
CA SER A 94 27.57 8.22 -26.74
C SER A 94 26.51 7.13 -26.80
N ALA A 95 25.35 7.40 -26.19
CA ALA A 95 24.13 6.65 -26.38
C ALA A 95 23.51 7.01 -27.74
N CYS A 96 24.09 6.47 -28.81
CA CYS A 96 23.34 6.17 -30.02
C CYS A 96 23.29 4.65 -30.10
N ASP A 97 22.10 4.11 -30.35
CA ASP A 97 21.76 2.68 -30.45
C ASP A 97 21.27 1.97 -29.16
N ALA A 98 20.61 2.70 -28.26
CA ALA A 98 19.54 2.10 -27.47
C ALA A 98 18.20 2.59 -28.03
N GLY A 99 17.46 1.70 -28.68
CA GLY A 99 16.08 1.94 -29.08
C GLY A 99 15.19 2.32 -27.89
N PRO A 100 13.96 2.80 -28.13
CA PRO A 100 13.10 3.32 -27.07
C PRO A 100 12.91 2.27 -25.98
N VAL A 101 13.23 2.66 -24.74
CA VAL A 101 12.96 1.86 -23.54
C VAL A 101 11.43 1.77 -23.42
N GLY A 102 10.88 0.61 -23.74
CA GLY A 102 9.46 0.33 -23.60
C GLY A 102 9.06 0.21 -22.12
N ASP A 103 7.86 0.67 -21.80
CA ASP A 103 7.20 0.50 -20.51
C ASP A 103 7.04 -0.99 -20.18
N ILE A 104 7.91 -1.53 -19.33
CA ILE A 104 7.75 -2.85 -18.70
C ILE A 104 8.47 -2.72 -17.34
N GLU A 105 7.81 -2.99 -16.21
CA GLU A 105 7.96 -4.28 -15.54
C GLU A 105 6.83 -4.53 -14.52
N ASP A 106 5.84 -5.35 -14.92
CA ASP A 106 4.89 -5.96 -13.99
C ASP A 106 5.59 -7.13 -13.26
N TRP A 107 5.87 -6.97 -11.96
CA TRP A 107 6.44 -8.05 -11.12
C TRP A 107 5.60 -9.33 -11.18
N HIS A 108 4.28 -9.23 -11.39
CA HIS A 108 3.43 -10.39 -11.58
C HIS A 108 3.76 -11.11 -12.89
N ALA A 109 3.97 -10.40 -14.00
CA ALA A 109 4.32 -11.03 -15.27
C ALA A 109 5.68 -11.76 -15.20
N LEU A 110 6.68 -11.16 -14.53
CA LEU A 110 7.98 -11.83 -14.28
C LEU A 110 7.81 -13.08 -13.40
N HIS A 111 7.05 -12.96 -12.32
CA HIS A 111 6.72 -14.08 -11.45
C HIS A 111 6.01 -15.21 -12.18
N GLU A 112 4.96 -14.91 -12.96
CA GLU A 112 4.19 -15.91 -13.69
C GLU A 112 5.06 -16.63 -14.73
N ARG A 113 5.94 -15.91 -15.44
CA ARG A 113 6.90 -16.52 -16.37
C ARG A 113 7.84 -17.48 -15.66
N ALA A 114 8.42 -17.07 -14.53
CA ALA A 114 9.31 -17.93 -13.75
C ALA A 114 8.57 -19.17 -13.23
N CYS A 115 7.32 -19.02 -12.76
CA CYS A 115 6.51 -20.16 -12.33
C CYS A 115 6.15 -21.11 -13.49
N ALA A 116 5.80 -20.56 -14.66
CA ALA A 116 5.51 -21.37 -15.85
C ALA A 116 6.73 -22.16 -16.32
N ALA A 117 7.93 -21.61 -16.13
CA ALA A 117 9.21 -22.28 -16.41
C ALA A 117 9.66 -23.25 -15.29
N GLY A 118 8.90 -23.37 -14.19
CA GLY A 118 9.28 -24.21 -13.04
C GLY A 118 10.39 -23.62 -12.16
N GLU A 119 10.73 -22.36 -12.35
CA GLU A 119 11.80 -21.69 -11.62
C GLU A 119 11.37 -21.33 -10.18
N LEU A 120 12.26 -21.54 -9.23
CA LEU A 120 12.03 -21.27 -7.81
C LEU A 120 12.30 -19.80 -7.42
N THR A 121 12.94 -19.03 -8.31
CA THR A 121 13.29 -17.63 -8.10
C THR A 121 13.37 -16.88 -9.42
N TYR A 122 13.13 -15.57 -9.42
CA TYR A 122 13.46 -14.66 -10.52
C TYR A 122 14.29 -13.47 -10.00
N VAL A 123 14.94 -12.72 -10.89
CA VAL A 123 15.66 -11.50 -10.52
C VAL A 123 14.72 -10.30 -10.68
N ASP A 124 14.59 -9.52 -9.61
CA ASP A 124 13.91 -8.23 -9.64
C ASP A 124 14.78 -7.24 -10.42
N PRO A 125 14.33 -6.75 -11.58
CA PRO A 125 15.12 -5.86 -12.44
C PRO A 125 15.40 -4.49 -11.81
N GLU A 126 14.53 -4.00 -10.93
CA GLU A 126 14.71 -2.71 -10.26
C GLU A 126 15.80 -2.79 -9.17
N THR A 127 15.76 -3.86 -8.37
CA THR A 127 16.63 -3.98 -7.18
C THR A 127 17.82 -4.92 -7.38
N GLY A 128 17.82 -5.73 -8.43
CA GLY A 128 18.78 -6.81 -8.65
C GLY A 128 18.66 -7.97 -7.65
N TYR A 129 17.60 -8.00 -6.84
CA TYR A 129 17.42 -9.04 -5.83
C TYR A 129 16.78 -10.30 -6.39
N SER A 130 17.21 -11.45 -5.87
CA SER A 130 16.55 -12.73 -6.15
C SER A 130 15.26 -12.81 -5.34
N VAL A 131 14.13 -12.90 -6.04
CA VAL A 131 12.78 -13.00 -5.47
C VAL A 131 12.30 -14.44 -5.58
N MET A 132 11.84 -15.01 -4.46
CA MET A 132 11.28 -16.37 -4.42
C MET A 132 9.91 -16.42 -5.11
N THR A 133 9.71 -17.42 -5.97
CA THR A 133 8.41 -17.66 -6.63
C THR A 133 7.43 -18.39 -5.71
N ARG A 134 6.17 -18.51 -6.14
CA ARG A 134 5.14 -19.24 -5.39
C ARG A 134 5.54 -20.70 -5.24
N LEU A 135 6.13 -21.30 -6.28
CA LEU A 135 6.58 -22.69 -6.28
C LEU A 135 7.58 -22.97 -5.14
N LYS A 136 8.53 -22.06 -4.90
CA LYS A 136 9.48 -22.14 -3.78
C LYS A 136 8.81 -22.04 -2.42
N HIS A 137 7.71 -21.30 -2.33
CA HIS A 137 6.92 -21.21 -1.10
C HIS A 137 5.98 -22.41 -0.92
N GLU A 138 5.41 -22.93 -2.00
CA GLU A 138 4.59 -24.15 -2.03
C GLU A 138 5.39 -25.37 -1.59
N ALA A 139 6.63 -25.53 -2.08
CA ALA A 139 7.54 -26.59 -1.66
C ALA A 139 7.83 -26.60 -0.14
N ARG A 140 7.65 -25.47 0.56
CA ARG A 140 7.80 -25.39 2.03
C ARG A 140 6.56 -25.88 2.78
N GLY A 141 5.38 -25.91 2.15
CA GLY A 141 4.12 -26.34 2.75
C GLY A 141 3.49 -25.39 3.78
N ARG A 142 4.13 -24.26 4.13
CA ARG A 142 3.61 -23.29 5.12
C ARG A 142 4.13 -21.86 4.92
N CYS A 143 3.37 -20.89 5.44
CA CYS A 143 3.82 -19.50 5.55
C CYS A 143 4.99 -19.37 6.55
N CYS A 144 6.05 -18.65 6.20
CA CYS A 144 7.19 -18.43 7.10
C CYS A 144 7.04 -17.23 8.06
N GLY A 145 6.01 -16.40 7.87
CA GLY A 145 5.77 -15.19 8.67
C GLY A 145 6.62 -13.97 8.31
N SER A 146 7.39 -14.03 7.22
CA SER A 146 8.33 -12.95 6.84
C SER A 146 7.75 -11.89 5.89
N GLY A 147 6.48 -12.00 5.46
CA GLY A 147 5.91 -11.03 4.51
C GLY A 147 6.41 -11.20 3.05
N CYS A 148 6.70 -12.43 2.63
CA CYS A 148 7.24 -12.71 1.29
C CYS A 148 6.34 -12.17 0.16
N ARG A 149 6.95 -11.70 -0.93
CA ARG A 149 6.25 -11.06 -2.07
C ARG A 149 5.18 -11.97 -2.69
N HIS A 150 5.46 -13.28 -2.80
CA HIS A 150 4.62 -14.27 -3.48
C HIS A 150 4.15 -15.41 -2.56
N CYS A 151 3.75 -15.08 -1.33
CA CYS A 151 3.25 -16.08 -0.38
C CYS A 151 1.90 -16.68 -0.84
N PRO A 152 1.80 -17.98 -1.12
CA PRO A 152 0.55 -18.60 -1.57
C PRO A 152 -0.46 -18.82 -0.42
N TYR A 153 -0.02 -18.62 0.83
CA TYR A 153 -0.76 -18.95 2.04
C TYR A 153 -1.39 -17.73 2.72
N ASP A 154 -1.79 -16.71 1.95
CA ASP A 154 -2.48 -15.51 2.46
C ASP A 154 -1.75 -14.82 3.63
N HIS A 155 -0.42 -14.95 3.63
CA HIS A 155 0.46 -14.48 4.70
C HIS A 155 0.01 -14.90 6.11
N ALA A 156 -0.61 -16.07 6.28
CA ALA A 156 -1.28 -16.49 7.51
C ALA A 156 -0.43 -16.37 8.79
N ASN A 157 0.90 -16.56 8.69
CA ASN A 157 1.81 -16.47 9.84
C ASN A 157 2.48 -15.10 10.01
N VAL A 158 2.10 -14.09 9.22
CA VAL A 158 2.62 -12.72 9.32
C VAL A 158 1.80 -11.97 10.37
N LYS A 159 2.45 -11.50 11.44
CA LYS A 159 1.78 -10.80 12.54
C LYS A 159 1.22 -9.43 12.16
N ASP A 160 2.03 -8.63 11.45
CA ASP A 160 1.66 -7.31 10.95
C ASP A 160 1.50 -7.42 9.43
N LYS A 161 0.34 -7.91 8.98
CA LYS A 161 0.09 -8.06 7.54
C LYS A 161 0.03 -6.69 6.88
N ALA A 162 -0.75 -5.77 7.43
CA ALA A 162 -0.97 -4.45 6.85
C ALA A 162 0.34 -3.66 6.62
N GLY A 163 1.31 -3.77 7.53
CA GLY A 163 2.63 -3.16 7.39
C GLY A 163 3.63 -3.91 6.50
N ARG A 164 3.37 -5.16 6.11
CA ARG A 164 4.38 -6.02 5.46
C ARG A 164 4.02 -6.59 4.10
N ILE A 165 2.75 -6.87 3.83
CA ILE A 165 2.36 -7.55 2.58
C ILE A 165 2.68 -6.71 1.34
N GLN A 166 3.01 -7.39 0.25
CA GLN A 166 3.34 -6.78 -1.06
C GLN A 166 2.44 -7.32 -2.18
N GLN A 167 1.45 -8.14 -1.84
CA GLN A 167 0.42 -8.68 -2.73
C GLN A 167 -0.88 -8.79 -1.93
N PRO A 168 -2.05 -9.00 -2.58
CA PRO A 168 -3.32 -9.11 -1.89
C PRO A 168 -3.32 -10.19 -0.81
N ALA A 169 -3.89 -9.87 0.35
CA ALA A 169 -4.09 -10.80 1.46
C ALA A 169 -5.27 -10.36 2.34
N PHE A 170 -5.93 -11.30 3.01
CA PHE A 170 -6.89 -10.98 4.06
C PHE A 170 -6.15 -10.50 5.31
N LEU A 171 -6.41 -9.26 5.70
CA LEU A 171 -5.85 -8.61 6.90
C LEU A 171 -6.59 -9.06 8.16
N THR A 172 -7.91 -9.25 8.07
CA THR A 172 -8.72 -9.85 9.13
C THR A 172 -9.16 -11.27 8.76
N PRO A 173 -9.49 -12.14 9.73
CA PRO A 173 -9.90 -13.51 9.46
C PRO A 173 -11.14 -13.57 8.56
N VAL A 174 -11.11 -14.49 7.59
CA VAL A 174 -12.33 -14.95 6.91
C VAL A 174 -13.02 -15.92 7.85
N ARG A 175 -14.29 -15.70 8.16
CA ARG A 175 -15.05 -16.64 8.98
C ARG A 175 -15.20 -17.94 8.19
N ASP A 176 -14.65 -19.03 8.70
CA ASP A 176 -14.95 -20.35 8.17
C ASP A 176 -16.42 -20.66 8.44
N SER A 177 -17.08 -21.34 7.50
CA SER A 177 -18.46 -21.81 7.63
C SER A 177 -18.63 -22.95 8.66
N GLU A 178 -17.62 -23.23 9.48
CA GLU A 178 -17.62 -24.32 10.47
C GLU A 178 -17.52 -23.73 11.88
N GLY A 179 -18.68 -23.56 12.54
CA GLY A 179 -18.70 -23.02 13.90
C GLY A 179 -20.03 -23.06 14.62
N ASP A 180 -21.17 -23.03 13.92
CA ASP A 180 -22.48 -23.05 14.58
C ASP A 180 -23.21 -24.35 14.23
N GLY A 181 -23.22 -25.29 15.18
CA GLY A 181 -23.87 -26.60 15.10
C GLY A 181 -25.40 -26.57 15.06
N ALA A 182 -26.01 -25.63 14.34
CA ALA A 182 -27.44 -25.61 14.06
C ALA A 182 -27.72 -24.83 12.76
N GLY A 183 -27.94 -25.56 11.66
CA GLY A 183 -28.76 -25.08 10.54
C GLY A 183 -28.03 -24.53 9.32
N GLY A 184 -27.80 -25.40 8.34
CA GLY A 184 -27.81 -25.04 6.91
C GLY A 184 -26.48 -24.54 6.33
N ARG A 185 -25.95 -25.28 5.34
CA ARG A 185 -25.19 -24.63 4.27
C ARG A 185 -26.14 -23.62 3.65
N CYS A 186 -25.85 -22.32 3.73
CA CYS A 186 -26.61 -21.33 2.99
C CYS A 186 -26.40 -21.61 1.49
N GLU A 187 -27.32 -22.33 0.89
CA GLU A 187 -27.41 -22.46 -0.55
C GLU A 187 -27.60 -21.05 -1.16
N GLY A 188 -26.67 -20.65 -2.04
CA GLY A 188 -27.01 -19.73 -3.15
C GLY A 188 -26.65 -18.25 -3.06
N GLY A 189 -26.09 -17.71 -1.98
CA GLY A 189 -25.77 -16.28 -1.90
C GLY A 189 -24.28 -16.00 -1.76
N GLY A 190 -23.54 -15.86 -2.86
CA GLY A 190 -22.12 -15.48 -2.82
C GLY A 190 -21.87 -14.16 -2.06
N THR A 191 -20.61 -13.87 -1.75
CA THR A 191 -20.22 -12.71 -0.94
C THR A 191 -20.19 -11.42 -1.77
N THR A 192 -20.74 -10.32 -1.24
CA THR A 192 -20.54 -8.96 -1.77
C THR A 192 -19.22 -8.39 -1.23
N LEU A 193 -18.33 -7.97 -2.14
CA LEU A 193 -17.12 -7.24 -1.79
C LEU A 193 -17.41 -5.73 -1.79
N LEU A 194 -17.38 -5.09 -0.63
CA LEU A 194 -17.55 -3.65 -0.52
C LEU A 194 -16.18 -2.94 -0.61
N MET A 195 -16.04 -2.05 -1.60
CA MET A 195 -14.93 -1.10 -1.67
C MET A 195 -14.93 -0.21 -0.42
N TRP A 196 -13.94 -0.39 0.43
CA TRP A 196 -13.89 0.20 1.76
C TRP A 196 -12.71 1.16 1.89
N SER A 197 -13.00 2.46 1.88
CA SER A 197 -12.01 3.53 2.11
C SER A 197 -11.82 3.84 3.60
N GLY A 198 -12.80 3.45 4.42
CA GLY A 198 -12.89 3.82 5.84
C GLY A 198 -13.58 5.16 6.09
N GLY A 199 -14.05 5.84 5.04
CA GLY A 199 -14.79 7.09 5.13
C GLY A 199 -16.30 6.93 5.19
N LYS A 200 -16.99 8.07 5.33
CA LYS A 200 -18.45 8.16 5.49
C LYS A 200 -19.23 7.43 4.39
N ASP A 201 -18.79 7.53 3.13
CA ASP A 201 -19.57 7.03 1.99
C ASP A 201 -19.50 5.50 1.91
N SER A 202 -18.31 4.92 2.14
CA SER A 202 -18.17 3.47 2.26
C SER A 202 -18.95 2.91 3.46
N PHE A 203 -19.02 3.66 4.55
CA PHE A 203 -19.82 3.29 5.73
C PHE A 203 -21.33 3.36 5.45
N LEU A 204 -21.80 4.41 4.77
CA LEU A 204 -23.18 4.54 4.34
C LEU A 204 -23.56 3.44 3.33
N ALA A 205 -22.67 3.10 2.41
CA ALA A 205 -22.87 1.99 1.48
C ALA A 205 -23.01 0.64 2.21
N LEU A 206 -22.20 0.38 3.25
CA LEU A 206 -22.36 -0.79 4.11
C LEU A 206 -23.75 -0.81 4.76
N ARG A 207 -24.20 0.32 5.31
CA ARG A 207 -25.51 0.42 5.96
C ARG A 207 -26.65 0.21 4.97
N ALA A 208 -26.57 0.78 3.77
CA ALA A 208 -27.54 0.58 2.69
C ALA A 208 -27.63 -0.90 2.28
N LEU A 209 -26.50 -1.58 2.12
CA LEU A 209 -26.46 -3.03 1.85
C LEU A 209 -27.20 -3.81 2.94
N VAL A 210 -26.88 -3.58 4.22
CA VAL A 210 -27.52 -4.27 5.35
C VAL A 210 -29.03 -4.01 5.37
N ARG A 211 -29.46 -2.75 5.17
CA ARG A 211 -30.89 -2.40 5.12
C ARG A 211 -31.65 -3.02 3.96
N SER A 212 -31.00 -3.19 2.81
CA SER A 212 -31.57 -3.90 1.66
C SER A 212 -31.72 -5.41 1.88
N GLY A 213 -31.37 -5.91 3.07
CA GLY A 213 -31.47 -7.32 3.45
C GLY A 213 -30.24 -8.15 3.12
N ARG A 214 -29.09 -7.54 2.75
CA ARG A 214 -27.82 -8.26 2.63
C ARG A 214 -27.33 -8.63 4.04
N PRO A 215 -27.27 -9.92 4.41
CA PRO A 215 -26.83 -10.29 5.74
C PRO A 215 -25.32 -10.05 5.90
N LEU A 216 -24.89 -9.63 7.10
CA LEU A 216 -23.48 -9.31 7.37
C LEU A 216 -22.50 -10.46 7.03
N HIS A 217 -22.92 -11.72 7.19
CA HIS A 217 -22.08 -12.88 6.86
C HIS A 217 -21.85 -13.08 5.35
N GLN A 218 -22.58 -12.35 4.48
CA GLN A 218 -22.35 -12.30 3.03
C GLN A 218 -21.63 -11.02 2.60
N LEU A 219 -21.04 -10.26 3.53
CA LEU A 219 -20.28 -9.06 3.23
C LEU A 219 -18.81 -9.27 3.58
N ALA A 220 -17.93 -8.79 2.72
CA ALA A 220 -16.51 -8.63 3.00
C ALA A 220 -16.02 -7.29 2.47
N LEU A 221 -14.99 -6.73 3.09
CA LEU A 221 -14.41 -5.45 2.74
C LEU A 221 -13.21 -5.65 1.81
N LEU A 222 -13.03 -4.78 0.84
CA LEU A 222 -11.84 -4.71 -0.02
C LEU A 222 -11.28 -3.28 0.03
N THR A 223 -10.00 -3.15 0.34
CA THR A 223 -9.34 -1.84 0.35
C THR A 223 -8.02 -1.86 -0.40
N THR A 224 -7.77 -0.82 -1.19
CA THR A 224 -6.49 -0.60 -1.88
C THR A 224 -5.66 0.44 -1.15
N PHE A 225 -4.37 0.21 -1.00
CA PHE A 225 -3.48 1.12 -0.27
C PHE A 225 -2.10 1.18 -0.91
N ASP A 226 -1.41 2.32 -0.81
CA ASP A 226 -0.04 2.45 -1.31
C ASP A 226 0.90 1.58 -0.49
N ALA A 227 1.64 0.70 -1.18
CA ALA A 227 2.46 -0.31 -0.55
C ALA A 227 3.65 0.27 0.23
N ALA A 228 4.12 1.47 -0.15
CA ALA A 228 5.26 2.13 0.49
C ALA A 228 4.84 2.90 1.75
N SER A 229 3.85 3.79 1.62
CA SER A 229 3.37 4.66 2.70
C SER A 229 2.39 3.96 3.64
N ARG A 230 1.81 2.82 3.23
CA ARG A 230 0.77 2.10 3.98
C ARG A 230 -0.48 2.95 4.23
N ARG A 231 -0.81 3.84 3.29
CA ARG A 231 -1.99 4.72 3.35
C ARG A 231 -2.96 4.38 2.23
N ILE A 232 -4.26 4.51 2.51
CA ILE A 232 -5.29 4.45 1.49
C ILE A 232 -5.07 5.62 0.53
N ALA A 233 -4.92 5.31 -0.77
CA ALA A 233 -4.65 6.31 -1.78
C ALA A 233 -5.72 7.41 -1.77
N HIS A 234 -5.29 8.66 -1.96
CA HIS A 234 -6.11 9.88 -1.93
C HIS A 234 -6.68 10.26 -0.55
N GLN A 235 -7.06 9.31 0.30
CA GLN A 235 -7.72 9.57 1.58
C GLN A 235 -6.78 10.00 2.71
N GLU A 236 -5.47 9.75 2.54
CA GLU A 236 -4.46 9.94 3.58
C GLU A 236 -4.80 9.21 4.89
N VAL A 237 -5.47 8.07 4.82
CA VAL A 237 -5.84 7.25 5.98
C VAL A 237 -4.86 6.08 6.11
N PRO A 238 -4.24 5.84 7.28
CA PRO A 238 -3.42 4.64 7.51
C PRO A 238 -4.23 3.35 7.34
N ILE A 239 -3.66 2.34 6.67
CA ILE A 239 -4.31 1.01 6.52
C ILE A 239 -4.66 0.37 7.87
N ALA A 240 -3.87 0.65 8.91
CA ALA A 240 -4.11 0.17 10.27
C ALA A 240 -5.45 0.68 10.84
N ASP A 241 -5.92 1.86 10.43
CA ASP A 241 -7.20 2.40 10.87
C ASP A 241 -8.35 1.63 10.23
N VAL A 242 -8.22 1.32 8.93
CA VAL A 242 -9.16 0.49 8.17
C VAL A 242 -9.20 -0.94 8.71
N GLU A 243 -8.06 -1.51 9.08
CA GLU A 243 -8.00 -2.83 9.73
C GLU A 243 -8.75 -2.83 11.07
N ARG A 244 -8.60 -1.78 11.89
CA ARG A 244 -9.36 -1.64 13.14
C ARG A 244 -10.86 -1.51 12.89
N GLN A 245 -11.27 -0.78 11.85
CA GLN A 245 -12.69 -0.70 11.46
C GLN A 245 -13.24 -2.08 11.07
N ALA A 246 -12.53 -2.82 10.23
CA ALA A 246 -12.95 -4.15 9.81
C ALA A 246 -13.07 -5.12 10.99
N ALA A 247 -12.10 -5.08 11.90
CA ALA A 247 -12.13 -5.87 13.13
C ALA A 247 -13.33 -5.50 14.02
N HIS A 248 -13.62 -4.20 14.17
CA HIS A 248 -14.78 -3.72 14.94
C HIS A 248 -16.12 -4.14 14.31
N LEU A 249 -16.22 -4.12 12.98
CA LEU A 249 -17.39 -4.60 12.24
C LEU A 249 -17.50 -6.13 12.24
N GLY A 250 -16.44 -6.84 12.61
CA GLY A 250 -16.36 -8.30 12.52
C GLY A 250 -16.43 -8.82 11.09
N LEU A 251 -16.02 -8.01 10.10
CA LEU A 251 -16.04 -8.34 8.68
C LEU A 251 -14.64 -8.73 8.17
N PRO A 252 -14.54 -9.69 7.23
CA PRO A 252 -13.28 -9.96 6.53
C PRO A 252 -12.82 -8.75 5.74
N LEU A 253 -11.53 -8.42 5.79
CA LEU A 253 -10.90 -7.32 5.06
C LEU A 253 -9.82 -7.87 4.16
N LEU A 254 -10.03 -7.73 2.86
CA LEU A 254 -9.03 -7.97 1.83
C LEU A 254 -8.22 -6.69 1.58
N GLY A 255 -6.95 -6.72 1.97
CA GLY A 255 -6.00 -5.64 1.72
C GLY A 255 -5.29 -5.85 0.38
N VAL A 256 -5.25 -4.80 -0.43
CA VAL A 256 -4.68 -4.79 -1.79
C VAL A 256 -3.58 -3.73 -1.88
N PRO A 257 -2.30 -4.09 -1.64
CA PRO A 257 -1.19 -3.13 -1.78
C PRO A 257 -0.97 -2.77 -3.25
N LEU A 258 -0.94 -1.47 -3.54
CA LEU A 258 -0.65 -0.90 -4.86
C LEU A 258 0.80 -0.40 -4.88
N HIS A 259 1.52 -0.73 -5.95
CA HIS A 259 2.90 -0.33 -6.17
C HIS A 259 2.98 0.78 -7.20
N ARG A 260 3.94 1.69 -7.05
CA ARG A 260 4.19 2.73 -8.05
C ARG A 260 4.57 2.10 -9.39
N GLY A 261 3.96 2.58 -10.48
CA GLY A 261 4.15 2.00 -11.81
C GLY A 261 3.48 0.63 -12.02
N GLY A 262 2.84 0.06 -11.00
CA GLY A 262 2.12 -1.19 -11.09
C GLY A 262 0.79 -1.07 -11.82
N ASN A 263 0.33 -2.17 -12.41
CA ASN A 263 -0.98 -2.21 -13.06
C ASN A 263 -2.09 -2.45 -12.02
N TYR A 264 -2.93 -1.43 -11.83
CA TYR A 264 -4.06 -1.47 -10.92
C TYR A 264 -5.03 -2.63 -11.22
N THR A 265 -5.32 -2.87 -12.50
CA THR A 265 -6.29 -3.90 -12.93
C THR A 265 -5.77 -5.31 -12.67
N SER A 266 -4.48 -5.59 -12.93
CA SER A 266 -3.90 -6.91 -12.65
C SER A 266 -3.81 -7.19 -11.15
N THR A 267 -3.54 -6.15 -10.36
CA THR A 267 -3.51 -6.24 -8.89
C THR A 267 -4.91 -6.57 -8.34
N LEU A 268 -5.96 -5.89 -8.83
CA LEU A 268 -7.34 -6.20 -8.48
C LEU A 268 -7.78 -7.59 -8.96
N ALA A 269 -7.37 -8.02 -10.15
CA ALA A 269 -7.66 -9.37 -10.64
C ALA A 269 -7.09 -10.46 -9.72
N SER A 270 -5.87 -10.23 -9.21
CA SER A 270 -5.23 -11.11 -8.23
C SER A 270 -6.00 -11.12 -6.90
N ALA A 271 -6.45 -9.96 -6.44
CA ALA A 271 -7.26 -9.82 -5.23
C ALA A 271 -8.60 -10.56 -5.37
N LEU A 272 -9.32 -10.40 -6.49
CA LEU A 272 -10.58 -11.11 -6.74
C LEU A 272 -10.38 -12.62 -6.86
N SER A 273 -9.28 -13.06 -7.45
CA SER A 273 -8.93 -14.48 -7.52
C SER A 273 -8.73 -15.08 -6.12
N LEU A 274 -8.07 -14.35 -5.22
CA LEU A 274 -7.94 -14.74 -3.82
C LEU A 274 -9.31 -14.76 -3.11
N ALA A 275 -10.10 -13.70 -3.29
CA ALA A 275 -11.43 -13.58 -2.69
C ALA A 275 -12.36 -14.74 -3.09
N ARG A 276 -12.42 -15.08 -4.38
CA ARG A 276 -13.21 -16.21 -4.91
C ARG A 276 -12.83 -17.55 -4.27
N ARG A 277 -11.55 -17.75 -3.93
CA ARG A 277 -11.07 -18.99 -3.29
C ARG A 277 -11.32 -19.05 -1.79
N ARG A 278 -11.35 -17.90 -1.11
CA ARG A 278 -11.35 -17.83 0.35
C ARG A 278 -12.71 -17.50 0.94
N LEU A 279 -13.54 -16.73 0.24
CA LEU A 279 -14.84 -16.31 0.75
C LEU A 279 -15.90 -17.42 0.57
N PRO A 280 -16.78 -17.63 1.57
CA PRO A 280 -17.92 -18.52 1.43
C PRO A 280 -18.78 -18.17 0.22
N GLY A 281 -19.09 -19.16 -0.62
CA GLY A 281 -19.90 -18.96 -1.82
C GLY A 281 -19.22 -18.12 -2.92
N GLY A 282 -17.93 -17.81 -2.80
CA GLY A 282 -17.20 -16.97 -3.77
C GLY A 282 -17.63 -15.50 -3.75
N VAL A 283 -17.36 -14.79 -4.84
CA VAL A 283 -17.70 -13.36 -4.99
C VAL A 283 -18.93 -13.23 -5.89
N ARG A 284 -20.01 -12.64 -5.37
CA ARG A 284 -21.26 -12.37 -6.09
C ARG A 284 -21.20 -11.07 -6.88
N ASP A 285 -20.86 -9.98 -6.21
CA ASP A 285 -20.85 -8.62 -6.74
C ASP A 285 -19.83 -7.75 -5.97
N ILE A 286 -19.46 -6.60 -6.54
CA ILE A 286 -18.64 -5.58 -5.90
C ILE A 286 -19.52 -4.35 -5.66
N ALA A 287 -19.58 -3.89 -4.41
CA ALA A 287 -20.29 -2.68 -4.06
C ALA A 287 -19.33 -1.49 -3.96
N CYS A 288 -19.72 -0.36 -4.53
CA CYS A 288 -18.98 0.91 -4.44
C CYS A 288 -19.85 1.98 -3.79
N GLY A 289 -19.25 2.79 -2.92
CA GLY A 289 -19.95 3.84 -2.17
C GLY A 289 -20.04 5.18 -2.88
N ASP A 290 -19.90 5.23 -4.20
CA ASP A 290 -19.99 6.49 -4.96
C ASP A 290 -21.43 7.04 -4.94
N LEU A 291 -21.58 8.36 -4.82
CA LEU A 291 -22.89 8.99 -4.63
C LEU A 291 -23.56 9.40 -5.95
N HIS A 292 -22.87 10.14 -6.82
CA HIS A 292 -23.51 10.68 -8.04
C HIS A 292 -22.56 11.06 -9.18
N LEU A 293 -21.23 10.97 -8.99
CA LEU A 293 -20.26 11.37 -10.01
C LEU A 293 -20.19 10.36 -11.17
N VAL A 294 -20.91 10.65 -12.26
CA VAL A 294 -21.07 9.76 -13.43
C VAL A 294 -19.74 9.29 -14.01
N HIS A 295 -18.76 10.19 -14.14
CA HIS A 295 -17.45 9.86 -14.69
C HIS A 295 -16.67 8.85 -13.82
N ILE A 296 -16.82 8.91 -12.50
CA ILE A 296 -16.21 7.93 -11.57
C ILE A 296 -16.90 6.57 -11.71
N LYS A 297 -18.24 6.56 -11.77
CA LYS A 297 -19.02 5.33 -11.99
C LYS A 297 -18.64 4.64 -13.29
N GLN A 298 -18.55 5.38 -14.39
CA GLN A 298 -18.11 4.86 -15.69
C GLN A 298 -16.70 4.29 -15.64
N TRP A 299 -15.74 5.02 -15.04
CA TRP A 299 -14.39 4.52 -14.87
C TRP A 299 -14.34 3.20 -14.09
N ARG A 300 -15.15 3.06 -13.02
CA ARG A 300 -15.26 1.80 -12.27
C ARG A 300 -15.84 0.68 -13.13
N GLU A 301 -16.94 0.95 -13.83
CA GLU A 301 -17.56 -0.04 -14.72
C GLU A 301 -16.58 -0.53 -15.79
N GLU A 302 -15.76 0.35 -16.34
CA GLU A 302 -14.70 -0.02 -17.29
C GLU A 302 -13.56 -0.82 -16.64
N ALA A 303 -13.05 -0.35 -15.49
CA ALA A 303 -11.93 -0.98 -14.79
C ALA A 303 -12.29 -2.37 -14.25
N PHE A 304 -13.47 -2.51 -13.66
CA PHE A 304 -13.94 -3.76 -13.04
C PHE A 304 -14.74 -4.64 -14.00
N GLY A 305 -15.35 -4.09 -15.07
CA GLY A 305 -16.04 -4.88 -16.09
C GLY A 305 -15.13 -5.91 -16.75
N ARG A 306 -13.84 -5.59 -16.90
CA ARG A 306 -12.79 -6.52 -17.37
C ARG A 306 -12.54 -7.70 -16.43
N LEU A 307 -13.00 -7.64 -15.18
CA LEU A 307 -12.81 -8.66 -14.14
C LEU A 307 -13.99 -9.65 -14.05
N GLY A 308 -15.07 -9.41 -14.80
CA GLY A 308 -16.24 -10.29 -14.88
C GLY A 308 -17.00 -10.42 -13.56
N VAL A 309 -17.06 -9.35 -12.77
CA VAL A 309 -17.86 -9.29 -11.53
C VAL A 309 -18.84 -8.13 -11.63
N PRO A 310 -20.14 -8.32 -11.38
CA PRO A 310 -21.13 -7.24 -11.37
C PRO A 310 -20.77 -6.14 -10.36
N LEU A 311 -20.98 -4.89 -10.73
CA LEU A 311 -20.87 -3.73 -9.84
C LEU A 311 -22.24 -3.26 -9.39
N ILE A 312 -22.35 -2.88 -8.13
CA ILE A 312 -23.54 -2.25 -7.55
C ILE A 312 -23.15 -0.97 -6.80
N PHE A 313 -24.05 0.00 -6.76
CA PHE A 313 -23.84 1.32 -6.14
C PHE A 313 -24.97 1.60 -5.14
N PRO A 314 -24.85 1.14 -3.88
CA PRO A 314 -25.97 1.10 -2.94
C PRO A 314 -26.55 2.46 -2.52
N VAL A 315 -25.79 3.53 -2.72
CA VAL A 315 -26.11 4.90 -2.29
C VAL A 315 -26.12 5.90 -3.45
N TRP A 316 -26.21 5.38 -4.68
CA TRP A 316 -26.19 6.19 -5.89
C TRP A 316 -27.48 7.02 -6.06
N SER A 317 -27.32 8.23 -6.60
CA SER A 317 -28.38 9.08 -7.12
C SER A 317 -27.98 9.60 -8.50
N ASP A 318 -28.92 9.60 -9.45
CA ASP A 318 -28.72 10.21 -10.77
C ASP A 318 -28.74 11.74 -10.73
N GLU A 319 -29.31 12.31 -9.67
CA GLU A 319 -29.31 13.76 -9.41
C GLU A 319 -28.36 14.07 -8.26
N ALA A 320 -27.37 14.93 -8.52
CA ALA A 320 -26.38 15.35 -7.54
C ALA A 320 -27.06 15.97 -6.32
N GLY A 321 -26.75 15.44 -5.13
CA GLY A 321 -27.29 15.93 -3.87
C GLY A 321 -28.71 15.48 -3.52
N ALA A 322 -29.44 14.82 -4.42
CA ALA A 322 -30.86 14.52 -4.19
C ALA A 322 -31.12 13.58 -2.98
N ASN A 323 -30.16 12.74 -2.61
CA ASN A 323 -30.26 11.83 -1.46
C ASN A 323 -29.41 12.27 -0.25
N TYR A 324 -28.82 13.48 -0.25
CA TYR A 324 -27.91 13.92 0.81
C TYR A 324 -28.59 14.02 2.17
N ASP A 325 -29.84 14.47 2.23
CA ASP A 325 -30.56 14.58 3.51
C ASP A 325 -30.87 13.20 4.10
N GLU A 326 -31.22 12.22 3.27
CA GLU A 326 -31.42 10.82 3.71
C GLU A 326 -30.12 10.22 4.22
N LEU A 327 -29.02 10.36 3.45
CA LEU A 327 -27.70 9.84 3.82
C LEU A 327 -27.17 10.51 5.09
N ALA A 328 -27.37 11.81 5.25
CA ALA A 328 -26.97 12.54 6.44
C ALA A 328 -27.78 12.10 7.67
N SER A 329 -29.10 11.95 7.52
CA SER A 329 -29.97 11.45 8.58
C SER A 329 -29.58 10.04 9.00
N ASP A 330 -29.24 9.17 8.04
CA ASP A 330 -28.74 7.84 8.32
C ASP A 330 -27.42 7.86 9.10
N LEU A 331 -26.46 8.67 8.65
CA LEU A 331 -25.17 8.80 9.32
C LEU A 331 -25.34 9.27 10.77
N GLU A 332 -26.21 10.26 10.99
CA GLU A 332 -26.54 10.77 12.33
C GLU A 332 -27.21 9.70 13.20
N ALA A 333 -28.19 8.97 12.64
CA ALA A 333 -28.86 7.86 13.32
C ALA A 333 -27.92 6.69 13.67
N SER A 334 -26.83 6.52 12.92
CA SER A 334 -25.80 5.51 13.23
C SER A 334 -25.03 5.81 14.52
N GLY A 335 -24.95 7.10 14.92
CA GLY A 335 -24.14 7.55 16.04
C GLY A 335 -22.62 7.40 15.85
N VAL A 336 -22.16 7.08 14.63
CA VAL A 336 -20.74 6.93 14.26
C VAL A 336 -20.18 8.29 13.82
N PRO A 337 -19.24 8.88 14.58
CA PRO A 337 -18.62 10.12 14.19
C PRO A 337 -17.73 9.94 12.95
N CYS A 338 -17.85 10.85 12.00
CA CYS A 338 -16.93 10.97 10.87
C CYS A 338 -16.11 12.24 11.01
N THR A 339 -14.78 12.14 10.94
CA THR A 339 -13.87 13.29 10.99
C THR A 339 -13.24 13.53 9.63
N TYR A 340 -13.01 14.76 9.22
CA TYR A 340 -12.24 15.06 8.01
C TYR A 340 -10.80 14.56 8.16
N SER A 341 -10.34 13.70 7.24
CA SER A 341 -8.96 13.16 7.21
C SER A 341 -8.05 13.96 6.28
N ALA A 342 -8.63 14.60 5.25
CA ALA A 342 -7.95 15.51 4.35
C ALA A 342 -8.93 16.59 3.89
N VAL A 343 -8.41 17.80 3.71
CA VAL A 343 -9.13 18.96 3.14
C VAL A 343 -8.23 19.49 2.03
N ALA A 344 -8.61 19.23 0.78
CA ALA A 344 -7.79 19.55 -0.39
C ALA A 344 -8.20 20.86 -1.06
N ASP A 345 -9.46 21.25 -0.92
CA ASP A 345 -9.99 22.47 -1.54
C ASP A 345 -9.71 23.73 -0.69
N LYS A 346 -9.14 24.75 -1.34
CA LYS A 346 -8.81 26.01 -0.68
C LYS A 346 -10.05 26.74 -0.17
N LYS A 347 -11.17 26.73 -0.90
CA LYS A 347 -12.42 27.37 -0.45
C LYS A 347 -12.98 26.65 0.77
N MET A 348 -12.83 25.32 0.85
CA MET A 348 -13.23 24.56 2.04
C MET A 348 -12.40 24.95 3.26
N ALA A 349 -11.08 25.11 3.10
CA ALA A 349 -10.21 25.62 4.15
C ALA A 349 -10.53 27.08 4.52
N ASP A 350 -10.78 27.96 3.54
CA ASP A 350 -11.18 29.36 3.75
C ASP A 350 -12.54 29.46 4.46
N ALA A 351 -13.43 28.47 4.27
CA ALA A 351 -14.69 28.34 4.99
C ALA A 351 -14.52 27.84 6.45
N GLY A 352 -13.28 27.62 6.89
CA GLY A 352 -12.93 27.28 8.27
C GLY A 352 -13.05 25.80 8.60
N VAL A 353 -13.06 24.91 7.60
CA VAL A 353 -13.06 23.45 7.82
C VAL A 353 -11.62 22.94 7.82
N ALA A 354 -11.26 22.20 8.85
CA ALA A 354 -9.92 21.64 9.03
C ALA A 354 -9.93 20.11 9.19
N VAL A 355 -8.75 19.50 8.96
CA VAL A 355 -8.53 18.08 9.29
C VAL A 355 -8.78 17.86 10.79
N GLY A 356 -9.54 16.82 11.11
CA GLY A 356 -9.97 16.50 12.47
C GLY A 356 -11.36 17.01 12.84
N ASP A 357 -11.91 17.99 12.10
CA ASP A 357 -13.27 18.46 12.33
C ASP A 357 -14.30 17.37 12.07
N LEU A 358 -15.41 17.41 12.82
CA LEU A 358 -16.53 16.50 12.63
C LEU A 358 -17.34 16.88 11.39
N TYR A 359 -17.60 15.90 10.55
CA TYR A 359 -18.66 15.96 9.56
C TYR A 359 -20.01 16.02 10.28
N CYS A 360 -20.72 17.15 10.14
CA CYS A 360 -21.99 17.39 10.82
C CYS A 360 -22.84 18.42 10.06
N ALA A 361 -24.12 18.54 10.44
CA ALA A 361 -25.07 19.47 9.81
C ALA A 361 -24.55 20.90 9.71
N ARG A 362 -23.87 21.40 10.76
CA ARG A 362 -23.27 22.74 10.77
C ARG A 362 -22.24 22.90 9.66
N VAL A 363 -21.32 21.95 9.52
CA VAL A 363 -20.29 22.00 8.48
C VAL A 363 -20.92 21.90 7.09
N ARG A 364 -21.88 20.99 6.88
CA ARG A 364 -22.61 20.88 5.60
C ARG A 364 -23.22 22.22 5.17
N GLN A 365 -23.89 22.92 6.10
CA GLN A 365 -24.45 24.25 5.82
C GLN A 365 -23.39 25.29 5.48
N THR A 366 -22.22 25.25 6.13
CA THR A 366 -21.08 26.11 5.79
C THR A 366 -20.60 25.84 4.36
N LEU A 367 -20.46 24.58 3.96
CA LEU A 367 -20.03 24.20 2.61
C LEU A 367 -21.01 24.70 1.53
N VAL A 368 -22.31 24.45 1.73
CA VAL A 368 -23.34 24.92 0.79
C VAL A 368 -23.32 26.43 0.61
N ARG A 369 -23.17 27.20 1.70
CA ARG A 369 -23.06 28.67 1.64
C ARG A 369 -21.81 29.15 0.90
N ALA A 370 -20.74 28.36 0.93
CA ALA A 370 -19.51 28.62 0.18
C ALA A 370 -19.58 28.13 -1.28
N GLY A 371 -20.71 27.56 -1.73
CA GLY A 371 -20.88 27.00 -3.06
C GLY A 371 -20.10 25.69 -3.27
N LEU A 372 -19.88 24.94 -2.20
CA LEU A 372 -19.20 23.63 -2.19
C LEU A 372 -20.20 22.49 -2.00
N ASP A 373 -19.82 21.29 -2.43
CA ASP A 373 -20.63 20.10 -2.22
C ASP A 373 -20.74 19.74 -0.73
N ALA A 374 -21.95 19.49 -0.26
CA ALA A 374 -22.22 19.24 1.16
C ALA A 374 -21.65 17.90 1.67
N PHE A 375 -21.37 16.95 0.77
CA PHE A 375 -20.72 15.68 1.06
C PHE A 375 -19.22 15.68 0.68
N GLY A 376 -18.75 16.68 -0.07
CA GLY A 376 -17.36 16.81 -0.50
C GLY A 376 -16.99 15.87 -1.64
N GLU A 377 -17.94 15.55 -2.52
CA GLU A 377 -17.75 14.57 -3.59
C GLU A 377 -16.82 15.05 -4.73
N ASN A 378 -16.66 16.35 -4.97
CA ASN A 378 -15.80 16.89 -6.05
C ASN A 378 -14.32 16.98 -5.65
N GLY A 379 -13.89 16.14 -4.70
CA GLY A 379 -12.52 16.11 -4.19
C GLY A 379 -12.23 17.18 -3.15
N GLU A 380 -13.25 17.84 -2.59
CA GLU A 380 -13.05 18.89 -1.59
C GLU A 380 -12.40 18.34 -0.32
N ALA A 381 -12.83 17.15 0.12
CA ALA A 381 -12.34 16.53 1.33
C ALA A 381 -12.56 15.02 1.39
N HIS A 382 -11.89 14.41 2.36
CA HIS A 382 -12.03 13.01 2.72
C HIS A 382 -12.36 12.88 4.19
N THR A 383 -13.04 11.78 4.56
CA THR A 383 -13.47 11.54 5.93
C THR A 383 -13.00 10.19 6.42
N LEU A 384 -12.94 10.05 7.73
CA LEU A 384 -12.67 8.81 8.44
C LEU A 384 -13.81 8.56 9.44
N ALA A 385 -14.51 7.44 9.25
CA ALA A 385 -15.52 6.97 10.20
C ALA A 385 -14.81 6.34 11.41
N ARG A 386 -15.05 6.84 12.62
CA ARG A 386 -14.41 6.34 13.83
C ARG A 386 -15.39 5.51 14.64
N GLY A 387 -15.03 4.27 14.94
CA GLY A 387 -15.72 3.52 16.00
C GLY A 387 -15.62 4.31 17.30
N ARG A 388 -16.67 4.29 18.13
CA ARG A 388 -16.56 4.85 19.48
C ARG A 388 -15.44 4.10 20.19
N GLY A 389 -14.42 4.84 20.64
CA GLY A 389 -13.38 4.26 21.48
C GLY A 389 -14.06 3.56 22.65
N VAL A 390 -13.67 2.30 22.89
CA VAL A 390 -13.99 1.63 24.16
C VAL A 390 -13.19 2.31 25.26
#